data_AF-A0A952LKQ5-F1
#
_entry.id   AF-A0A952LKQ5-F1
#
_cell.length_a   1.000
_cell.length_b   1.000
_cell.length_c   1.000
_cell.angle_alpha   90.00
_cell.angle_beta   90.00
_cell.angle_gamma   90.00
#
_symmetry.space_group_name_H-M   'P 1'
#
loop_
_entity.id
_entity.type
_entity.pdbx_description
1 polymer ?
#
loop_
_entity_poly.entity_id
_entity_poly.type
_entity_poly.pdbx_seq_one_letter_code
_entity_poly.pdbx_strand_id
1 'polypeptide(L)' 'DRAVVRSTFNQANGSKVPVVYKLREKNGWKIYDIVVESLSLVTSYRPAFADEIKRGGIAGLLNTMRENNAES' A
#
# COMPACT_ATOMS: atom_id res chain seq x y z
N ASP A 1 -14.35 -2.70 14.13
CA ASP A 1 -13.61 -1.63 13.41
C ASP A 1 -12.80 -2.15 12.21
N ARG A 2 -12.79 -3.46 11.85
CA ARG A 2 -11.97 -3.99 10.74
C ARG A 2 -12.81 -4.83 9.79
N ALA A 3 -12.48 -4.79 8.51
CA ALA A 3 -13.10 -5.60 7.47
C ALA A 3 -12.08 -6.03 6.41
N VAL A 4 -12.42 -7.08 5.66
CA VAL A 4 -11.63 -7.57 4.53
C VAL A 4 -12.55 -7.69 3.33
N VAL A 5 -12.19 -7.06 2.21
CA VAL A 5 -12.91 -7.17 0.93
C VAL A 5 -11.99 -7.84 -0.07
N ARG A 6 -12.51 -8.83 -0.80
CA ARG A 6 -11.76 -9.60 -1.80
C ARG A 6 -12.30 -9.28 -3.19
N SER A 7 -11.41 -9.05 -4.14
CA SER A 7 -11.74 -8.91 -5.55
C SER A 7 -10.77 -9.71 -6.41
N THR A 8 -11.13 -9.89 -7.67
CA THR A 8 -10.27 -10.49 -8.68
C THR A 8 -10.25 -9.55 -9.87
N PHE A 9 -9.06 -9.12 -10.27
CA PHE A 9 -8.86 -8.29 -11.44
C PHE A 9 -8.56 -9.17 -12.65
N ASN A 10 -9.34 -9.01 -13.72
CA ASN A 10 -9.10 -9.73 -14.97
C ASN A 10 -8.25 -8.84 -15.89
N GLN A 11 -7.08 -9.32 -16.27
CA GLN A 11 -6.18 -8.61 -17.18
C GLN A 11 -6.52 -8.91 -18.65
N ALA A 12 -6.12 -8.00 -19.55
CA ALA A 12 -6.36 -8.15 -21.00
C ALA A 12 -5.71 -9.41 -21.60
N ASN A 13 -4.63 -9.91 -21.00
CA ASN A 13 -3.97 -11.16 -21.38
C ASN A 13 -4.67 -12.43 -20.85
N GLY A 14 -5.84 -12.29 -20.20
CA GLY A 14 -6.62 -13.38 -19.64
C GLY A 14 -6.18 -13.84 -18.24
N SER A 15 -5.10 -13.27 -17.69
CA SER A 15 -4.68 -13.59 -16.32
C SER A 15 -5.67 -13.01 -15.29
N LYS A 16 -5.72 -13.62 -14.11
CA LYS A 16 -6.56 -13.19 -12.99
C LYS A 16 -5.71 -12.91 -11.77
N VAL A 17 -5.78 -11.68 -11.27
CA VAL A 17 -5.00 -11.22 -10.13
C VAL A 17 -5.92 -11.07 -8.91
N PRO A 18 -5.78 -11.89 -7.87
CA PRO A 18 -6.54 -11.71 -6.64
C PRO A 18 -6.03 -10.51 -5.86
N VAL A 19 -6.95 -9.66 -5.42
CA VAL A 19 -6.67 -8.46 -4.61
C VAL A 19 -7.49 -8.51 -3.33
N VAL A 20 -6.84 -8.26 -2.20
CA VAL A 20 -7.48 -8.20 -0.89
C VAL A 20 -7.27 -6.82 -0.29
N TYR A 21 -8.36 -6.13 0.02
CA TYR A 21 -8.36 -4.86 0.72
C TYR A 21 -8.58 -5.11 2.20
N LYS A 22 -7.70 -4.60 3.06
CA LYS A 22 -7.91 -4.57 4.50
C LYS A 22 -8.38 -3.17 4.88
N LEU A 23 -9.54 -3.10 5.52
CA LEU A 23 -10.21 -1.85 5.85
C LEU A 23 -10.27 -1.67 7.36
N ARG A 24 -10.24 -0.40 7.77
CA ARG A 24 -10.50 0.01 9.14
C ARG A 24 -11.56 1.10 9.16
N GLU A 25 -12.49 0.95 10.08
CA GLU A 25 -13.53 1.93 10.38
C GLU A 25 -13.01 2.88 11.46
N LYS A 26 -13.07 4.18 11.15
CA LYS A 26 -12.86 5.25 12.13
C LYS A 26 -13.93 6.32 11.97
N ASN A 27 -13.80 7.15 10.94
CA ASN A 27 -14.79 8.14 10.51
C ASN A 27 -15.27 7.74 9.09
N GLY A 28 -15.81 6.53 9.00
CA GLY A 28 -16.02 5.82 7.74
C GLY A 28 -14.94 4.77 7.45
N TRP A 29 -15.24 3.91 6.48
CA TRP A 29 -14.37 2.82 6.05
C TRP A 29 -13.23 3.34 5.17
N LYS A 30 -11.99 3.05 5.57
CA LYS A 30 -10.80 3.37 4.78
C LYS A 30 -9.93 2.13 4.61
N ILE A 31 -9.36 1.96 3.43
CA ILE A 31 -8.37 0.92 3.15
C ILE A 31 -7.05 1.34 3.80
N TYR A 32 -6.41 0.43 4.53
CA TYR A 32 -5.10 0.69 5.13
C TYR A 32 -3.99 -0.22 4.57
N ASP A 33 -4.36 -1.29 3.87
CA ASP A 33 -3.42 -2.21 3.22
C ASP A 33 -4.12 -2.92 2.05
N ILE A 34 -3.35 -3.17 1.00
CA ILE A 34 -3.76 -3.92 -0.19
C ILE A 34 -2.81 -5.10 -0.33
N VAL A 35 -3.36 -6.30 -0.48
CA VAL A 35 -2.59 -7.53 -0.69
C VAL A 35 -2.87 -8.03 -2.10
N VAL A 36 -1.83 -8.12 -2.92
CA VAL A 36 -1.87 -8.64 -4.29
C VAL A 36 -1.03 -9.91 -4.33
N GLU A 37 -1.59 -11.03 -4.78
CA GLU A 37 -0.88 -12.31 -4.85
C GLU A 37 -0.16 -12.72 -3.54
N SER A 38 -0.79 -12.42 -2.40
CA SER A 38 -0.25 -12.63 -1.04
C SER A 38 0.85 -11.64 -0.59
N LEU A 39 1.24 -10.68 -1.43
CA LEU A 39 2.16 -9.60 -1.09
C LEU A 39 1.39 -8.37 -0.62
N SER A 40 1.60 -7.96 0.63
CA SER A 40 1.05 -6.71 1.19
C SER A 40 1.89 -5.53 0.71
N LEU A 41 1.24 -4.51 0.14
CA LEU A 41 1.93 -3.27 -0.23
C LEU A 41 2.59 -2.62 0.99
N VAL A 42 1.90 -2.57 2.14
CA VAL A 42 2.51 -2.02 3.37
C VAL A 42 3.77 -2.78 3.75
N THR A 43 3.76 -4.11 3.66
CA THR A 43 4.95 -4.92 3.94
C THR A 43 6.05 -4.68 2.90
N SER A 44 5.71 -4.62 1.62
CA SER A 44 6.67 -4.43 0.52
C SER A 44 7.37 -3.06 0.55
N TYR A 45 6.68 -2.00 0.95
CA TYR A 45 7.26 -0.64 1.05
C TYR A 45 8.01 -0.38 2.37
N ARG A 46 7.77 -1.18 3.40
CA ARG A 46 8.37 -0.98 4.74
C ARG A 46 9.90 -0.91 4.73
N PRO A 47 10.64 -1.78 3.99
CA PRO A 47 12.10 -1.69 3.92
C PRO A 47 12.58 -0.36 3.35
N ALA A 48 12.00 0.09 2.23
CA ALA A 48 12.37 1.35 1.60
C ALA A 48 12.14 2.56 2.53
N PHE A 49 11.03 2.57 3.26
CA PHE A 49 10.77 3.61 4.26
C PHE A 49 11.74 3.54 5.44
N ALA A 50 12.09 2.34 5.91
CA ALA A 50 13.07 2.17 6.98
C ALA A 50 14.45 2.69 6.56
N ASP A 51 14.86 2.44 5.32
CA ASP A 51 16.12 2.93 4.77
C ASP A 51 16.14 4.46 4.66
N GLU A 52 15.04 5.07 4.20
CA GLU A 52 14.94 6.52 4.12
C GLU A 52 14.94 7.17 5.51
N ILE A 53 14.21 6.59 6.47
CA ILE A 53 14.23 7.04 7.86
C ILE A 53 15.64 6.92 8.45
N LYS A 54 16.37 5.84 8.14
CA LYS A 54 17.75 5.66 8.62
C LYS A 54 18.69 6.72 8.06
N ARG A 55 18.47 7.20 6.83
CA ARG A 55 19.29 8.23 6.18
C ARG A 55 18.96 9.65 6.63
N GLY A 56 17.68 10.01 6.65
CA GLY A 56 17.22 11.40 6.80
C GLY A 56 16.19 11.63 7.90
N GLY A 57 15.92 10.62 8.73
CA GLY A 57 14.84 10.65 9.72
C GLY A 57 13.46 10.72 9.07
N ILE A 58 12.46 11.06 9.88
CA ILE A 58 11.07 11.19 9.41
C ILE A 58 10.92 12.32 8.38
N ALA A 59 11.73 13.39 8.49
CA ALA A 59 11.72 14.48 7.53
C ALA A 59 12.21 14.04 6.14
N GLY A 60 13.27 13.24 6.07
CA GLY A 60 13.75 12.63 4.83
C GLY A 60 12.66 11.79 4.15
N LEU A 61 12.03 10.90 4.92
CA LEU A 61 10.91 10.09 4.42
C LEU A 61 9.78 10.95 3.85
N LEU A 62 9.39 12.01 4.55
CA LEU A 62 8.30 12.88 4.11
C LEU A 62 8.65 13.62 2.81
N ASN A 63 9.90 14.02 2.62
CA ASN A 63 10.35 14.63 1.37
C ASN A 63 10.33 13.63 0.22
N THR A 64 10.89 12.44 0.39
CA THR A 64 10.83 11.36 -0.61
C THR A 64 9.39 11.00 -0.99
N MET A 65 8.48 10.95 -0.02
CA MET A 65 7.06 10.69 -0.30
C MET A 65 6.41 11.83 -1.11
N ARG A 66 6.79 13.09 -0.86
CA ARG A 66 6.28 14.23 -1.64
C ARG A 66 6.79 14.20 -3.07
N GLU A 67 8.06 13.89 -3.26
CA GLU A 67 8.68 13.77 -4.59
C GLU A 67 8.02 12.65 -5.39
N ASN A 68 7.94 11.43 -4.85
CA ASN A 68 7.31 10.30 -5.54
C ASN A 68 5.83 10.54 -5.90
N ASN A 69 5.09 11.23 -5.02
CA ASN A 69 3.68 11.56 -5.28
C ASN A 69 3.51 12.69 -6.31
N ALA A 70 4.52 13.55 -6.52
CA ALA A 70 4.48 14.60 -7.53
C ALA A 70 4.86 14.10 -8.93
N GLU A 71 5.58 12.97 -8.99
CA GLU A 71 5.94 12.29 -10.26
C GLU A 71 4.84 11.34 -10.78
N SER A 72 3.80 11.07 -9.97
CA SER A 72 2.65 10.22 -10.33
C SER A 72 1.45 11.03 -10.79
#